data_AF-A0AAP5QK40-F1
#
_entry.id   AF-A0AAP5QK40-F1
#
_cell.length_a   1.000
_cell.length_b   1.000
_cell.length_c   1.000
_cell.angle_alpha   90.00
_cell.angle_beta   90.00
_cell.angle_gamma   90.00
#
_symmetry.space_group_name_H-M   'P 1'
#
loop_
_entity.id
_entity.type
_entity.pdbx_description
1 polymer ?
#
loop_
_entity_poly.entity_id
_entity_poly.type
_entity_poly.pdbx_seq_one_letter_code
_entity_poly.pdbx_strand_id
1 'polypeptide(L)' 'METKHGLSQGRLNAAKDYTRSFVERINKIELMYQLSVNKMVDGEKAENFIAGNIKEIERDWECFKSYIAQRGDMRELD' A
#
# COMPACT_ATOMS: atom_id res chain seq x y z
N MET A 1 23.16 -19.44 -1.22
CA MET A 1 22.10 -19.23 -0.21
C MET A 1 21.03 -20.26 -0.46
N GLU A 2 20.93 -21.25 0.41
CA GLU A 2 19.95 -22.33 0.30
C GLU A 2 18.53 -21.76 0.45
N THR A 3 17.76 -21.76 -0.63
CA THR A 3 16.31 -21.56 -0.57
C THR A 3 15.66 -22.84 -0.08
N LYS A 4 15.73 -23.09 1.23
CA LYS A 4 14.80 -23.99 1.91
C LYS A 4 13.62 -23.14 2.38
N HIS A 5 12.43 -23.48 1.92
CA HIS A 5 11.13 -22.81 2.12
C HIS A 5 10.81 -21.67 1.13
N GLY A 6 10.20 -22.02 0.00
CA GLY A 6 9.04 -21.38 -0.67
C GLY A 6 8.91 -19.87 -0.91
N LEU A 7 9.77 -19.01 -0.37
CA LEU A 7 9.65 -17.55 -0.46
C LEU A 7 10.96 -16.98 -0.97
N SER A 8 10.96 -16.48 -2.21
CA SER A 8 12.10 -15.69 -2.68
C SER A 8 12.19 -14.39 -1.87
N GLN A 9 13.40 -14.02 -1.46
CA GLN A 9 13.67 -12.77 -0.74
C GLN A 9 13.05 -11.55 -1.45
N GLY A 10 13.02 -11.58 -2.79
CA GLY A 10 12.38 -10.54 -3.61
C GLY A 10 10.88 -10.39 -3.34
N ARG A 11 10.14 -11.49 -3.10
CA ARG A 11 8.70 -11.43 -2.79
C ARG A 11 8.44 -10.85 -1.40
N LEU A 12 9.27 -11.21 -0.41
CA LEU A 12 9.18 -10.63 0.94
C LEU A 12 9.48 -9.12 0.92
N ASN A 13 10.47 -8.70 0.12
CA ASN A 13 10.77 -7.30 -0.08
C ASN A 13 9.60 -6.55 -0.74
N ALA A 14 8.97 -7.13 -1.77
CA ALA A 14 7.80 -6.52 -2.41
C ALA A 14 6.64 -6.32 -1.42
N ALA A 15 6.32 -7.31 -0.59
CA ALA A 15 5.30 -7.18 0.45
C ALA A 15 5.62 -6.04 1.44
N LYS A 16 6.89 -5.94 1.85
CA LYS A 16 7.37 -4.85 2.72
C LYS A 16 7.24 -3.48 2.03
N ASP A 17 7.56 -3.40 0.74
CA ASP A 17 7.49 -2.15 -0.01
C ASP A 17 6.04 -1.65 -0.15
N TYR A 18 5.06 -2.54 -0.35
CA TYR A 18 3.65 -2.18 -0.30
C TYR A 18 3.23 -1.64 1.07
N THR A 19 3.65 -2.29 2.17
CA THR A 19 3.33 -1.78 3.52
C THR A 19 3.90 -0.38 3.76
N ARG A 20 5.11 -0.09 3.24
CA ARG A 20 5.69 1.25 3.30
C ARG A 20 4.87 2.25 2.49
N SER A 21 4.48 1.89 1.26
CA SER A 21 3.62 2.71 0.40
C SER A 21 2.31 3.10 1.10
N PHE A 22 1.64 2.13 1.75
CA PHE A 22 0.40 2.40 2.49
C PHE A 22 0.60 3.42 3.61
N VAL A 23 1.62 3.23 4.45
CA VAL A 23 1.91 4.15 5.57
C VAL A 23 2.19 5.55 5.05
N GLU A 24 3.01 5.69 4.01
CA GLU A 24 3.31 6.99 3.41
C GLU A 24 2.06 7.70 2.87
N ARG A 25 1.17 6.95 2.21
CA ARG A 25 -0.07 7.52 1.65
C ARG A 25 -1.08 7.91 2.74
N ILE A 26 -1.23 7.09 3.78
CA ILE A 26 -2.06 7.43 4.94
C ILE A 26 -1.54 8.70 5.62
N ASN A 27 -0.24 8.82 5.82
CA ASN A 27 0.37 10.02 6.40
C ASN A 27 0.14 11.27 5.52
N LYS A 28 0.21 11.13 4.20
CA LYS A 28 -0.09 12.22 3.25
C LYS A 28 -1.55 12.66 3.33
N ILE A 29 -2.48 11.71 3.45
CA ILE A 29 -3.91 12.00 3.62
C ILE A 29 -4.14 12.79 4.92
N GLU A 30 -3.60 12.31 6.04
CA GLU A 30 -3.73 12.97 7.33
C GLU A 30 -3.16 14.39 7.29
N LEU A 31 -1.96 14.57 6.74
CA LEU A 31 -1.35 15.89 6.60
C LEU A 31 -2.22 16.83 5.76
N MET A 32 -2.72 16.36 4.61
CA MET A 32 -3.55 17.19 3.73
C MET A 32 -4.86 17.58 4.39
N TYR A 33 -5.48 16.65 5.13
CA TYR A 33 -6.67 16.91 5.92
C TYR A 33 -6.41 18.02 6.95
N GLN A 34 -5.33 17.91 7.74
CA GLN A 34 -4.96 18.93 8.73
C GLN A 34 -4.69 20.29 8.08
N LEU A 35 -4.02 20.34 6.93
CA LEU A 35 -3.77 21.59 6.20
C LEU A 35 -5.07 22.24 5.69
N SER A 36 -6.04 21.43 5.25
CA SER A 36 -7.34 21.92 4.80
C SER A 36 -8.16 22.50 5.95
N VAL A 37 -8.24 21.78 7.08
CA VAL A 37 -8.95 22.25 8.29
C VAL A 37 -8.35 23.56 8.81
N ASN A 38 -7.03 23.71 8.74
CA ASN A 38 -6.33 24.93 9.13
C ASN A 38 -6.35 26.03 8.04
N LYS A 39 -7.13 25.86 6.97
CA LYS A 39 -7.29 26.82 5.85
C LYS A 39 -5.97 27.18 5.16
N MET A 40 -4.96 26.32 5.25
CA MET A 40 -3.68 26.47 4.56
C MET A 40 -3.75 25.94 3.12
N VAL A 41 -4.70 25.05 2.85
CA VAL A 41 -4.98 24.51 1.52
C VAL A 41 -6.48 24.60 1.25
N ASP A 42 -6.84 24.95 0.02
CA ASP A 42 -8.22 24.96 -0.45
C ASP A 42 -8.89 23.58 -0.31
N GLY A 43 -10.17 23.58 0.08
CA GLY A 43 -10.92 22.36 0.37
C GLY A 43 -11.02 21.41 -0.83
N GLU A 44 -11.35 21.94 -2.01
CA GLU A 44 -11.49 21.13 -3.23
C GLU A 44 -10.14 20.52 -3.64
N LYS A 45 -9.05 21.28 -3.50
CA LYS A 45 -7.69 20.74 -3.75
C LYS A 45 -7.32 19.63 -2.77
N ALA A 46 -7.67 19.79 -1.49
CA ALA A 46 -7.40 18.78 -0.48
C ALA A 46 -8.21 17.50 -0.73
N GLU A 47 -9.50 17.62 -1.04
CA GLU A 47 -10.38 16.48 -1.36
C GLU A 47 -9.88 15.71 -2.58
N ASN A 48 -9.52 16.41 -3.66
CA ASN A 48 -8.96 15.78 -4.86
C ASN A 48 -7.65 15.04 -4.58
N PHE A 49 -6.77 15.62 -3.76
CA PHE A 49 -5.51 14.98 -3.35
C PHE A 49 -5.76 13.73 -2.49
N ILE A 50 -6.68 13.82 -1.53
CA ILE A 50 -7.04 12.70 -0.65
C ILE A 50 -7.66 11.56 -1.48
N ALA A 51 -8.62 11.87 -2.35
CA ALA A 51 -9.26 10.90 -3.23
C ALA A 51 -8.24 10.20 -4.15
N GLY A 52 -7.26 10.94 -4.66
CA GLY A 52 -6.15 10.36 -5.44
C GLY A 52 -5.31 9.37 -4.63
N ASN A 53 -4.95 9.70 -3.40
CA ASN A 53 -4.19 8.77 -2.54
C ASN A 53 -5.00 7.53 -2.15
N ILE A 54 -6.31 7.66 -1.93
CA ILE A 54 -7.19 6.51 -1.64
C ILE A 54 -7.21 5.55 -2.83
N LYS A 55 -7.43 6.05 -4.06
CA LYS A 55 -7.43 5.20 -5.27
C LYS A 55 -6.12 4.43 -5.46
N GLU A 56 -5.01 5.08 -5.14
CA GLU A 56 -3.70 4.43 -5.22
C GLU A 56 -3.49 3.38 -4.12
N ILE A 57 -3.99 3.62 -2.90
CA ILE A 57 -4.02 2.61 -1.84
C ILE A 57 -4.83 1.39 -2.30
N GLU A 58 -6.01 1.59 -2.90
CA GLU A 58 -6.84 0.50 -3.42
C GLU A 58 -6.08 -0.33 -4.46
N ARG A 59 -5.40 0.32 -5.40
CA ARG A 59 -4.57 -0.35 -6.40
C ARG A 59 -3.43 -1.15 -5.77
N ASP A 60 -2.66 -0.53 -4.88
CA ASP A 60 -1.56 -1.18 -4.17
C ASP A 60 -2.07 -2.33 -3.29
N TRP A 61 -3.29 -2.21 -2.75
CA TRP A 61 -3.95 -3.24 -1.94
C TRP A 61 -4.32 -4.47 -2.76
N GLU A 62 -4.85 -4.30 -3.98
CA GLU A 62 -5.11 -5.43 -4.88
C GLU A 62 -3.80 -6.17 -5.23
N CYS A 63 -2.74 -5.42 -5.54
CA CYS A 63 -1.43 -6.02 -5.78
C CYS A 63 -0.89 -6.74 -4.53
N PHE A 64 -1.03 -6.15 -3.35
CA PHE A 64 -0.60 -6.76 -2.09
C PHE A 64 -1.38 -8.03 -1.75
N LYS A 65 -2.70 -8.05 -1.98
CA LYS A 65 -3.52 -9.26 -1.79
C LYS A 65 -3.13 -10.37 -2.77
N SER A 66 -2.74 -10.04 -4.00
CA SER A 66 -2.28 -11.05 -4.97
C SER A 66 -1.08 -11.85 -4.45
N TYR A 67 -0.20 -11.25 -3.64
CA TYR A 67 0.89 -11.97 -2.96
C TYR A 67 0.36 -13.03 -1.98
N ILE A 68 -0.73 -12.75 -1.25
CA ILE A 68 -1.36 -13.71 -0.34
C ILE A 68 -2.02 -14.85 -1.13
N ALA A 69 -2.69 -14.55 -2.24
CA ALA A 69 -3.31 -15.55 -3.11
C ALA A 69 -2.28 -16.53 -3.68
N GLN A 70 -1.17 -16.01 -4.23
CA GLN A 70 -0.06 -16.84 -4.71
C GLN A 70 0.57 -17.71 -3.61
N ARG A 71 0.54 -17.25 -2.35
CA ARG A 71 0.99 -18.05 -1.20
C ARG A 71 0.00 -19.15 -0.84
N GLY A 72 -1.30 -18.95 -1.05
CA GLY A 72 -2.32 -19.99 -0.91
C GLY A 72 -2.08 -21.14 -1.88
N ASP A 73 -1.97 -20.82 -3.18
CA ASP A 73 -1.76 -21.80 -4.24
C ASP A 73 -0.49 -22.65 -4.05
N MET A 74 0.61 -22.05 -3.58
CA MET A 74 1.84 -22.82 -3.32
C MET A 74 1.77 -23.70 -2.06
N ARG A 75 0.86 -23.43 -1.11
CA ARG A 75 0.67 -24.29 0.07
C ARG A 75 -0.18 -25.52 -0.23
N GLU A 76 -0.98 -25.49 -1.30
CA GLU A 76 -1.77 -26.65 -1.75
C GLU A 76 -0.96 -27.64 -2.59
N LEU A 77 0.29 -27.29 -2.93
CA LEU A 77 1.22 -28.12 -3.71
C LEU A 77 2.28 -28.84 -2.85
N ASP A 78 2.29 -28.60 -1.54
CA ASP A 78 3.09 -29.32 -0.51
C ASP A 78 2.19 -30.32 0.25
#